data_AF-A0A522Z2B0-F1
#
_entry.id   AF-A0A522Z2B0-F1
#
_cell.length_a   1.000
_cell.length_b   1.000
_cell.length_c   1.000
_cell.angle_alpha   90.00
_cell.angle_beta   90.00
_cell.angle_gamma   90.00
#
_symmetry.space_group_name_H-M   'P 1'
#
loop_
_entity.id
_entity.type
_entity.pdbx_description
1 polymer ?
#
loop_
_entity_poly.entity_id
_entity_poly.type
_entity_poly.pdbx_seq_one_letter_code
_entity_poly.pdbx_strand_id
1 'polypeptide(L)'
;MDDLIEVVAYDPAWPAAYAKERDVLVAALGPKLGTLEHIGSTAISGLGAKPTIDLMAGSVDLPVDEAAVAQLAKLGYRYLGEYGIAGRHFFRKGSPPSHHLHWVRKGGDFWWKQLVFRDYMRAVPGEAQAYEVLKKGLAEKFHNDRSRYTAAKTDFVTAALERAWRWKKAPLVVFDLEATCWEKGTTVERQEVLEVGAVRLDHSFAVTSEFQRFVRPVAEPTLSDFCRSLTGIKQTDVDASEPFPAVLASFADWAGAGPARFASWSTYDLRQLRADCRRHGIPFPPVMECHLDLRQVYSDHHGAEPTTMKRALELEGLPMEGSHHRGLDDARNIARLATRLLKP
;
A
#
# COMPACT_ATOMS: atom_id res chain seq x y z
N MET A 1 -30.33 15.21 -17.30
CA MET A 1 -29.20 15.02 -18.23
C MET A 1 -28.15 14.30 -17.43
N ASP A 2 -27.75 13.09 -17.82
CA ASP A 2 -26.65 12.41 -17.13
C ASP A 2 -25.36 13.21 -17.36
N ASP A 3 -24.61 13.47 -16.29
CA ASP A 3 -23.34 14.17 -16.35
C ASP A 3 -22.37 13.41 -17.29
N LEU A 4 -21.67 14.12 -18.17
CA LEU A 4 -20.67 13.54 -19.07
C LEU A 4 -19.63 12.73 -18.28
N ILE A 5 -19.24 11.58 -18.83
CA ILE A 5 -18.25 10.70 -18.23
C ILE A 5 -16.86 11.10 -18.72
N GLU A 6 -16.15 11.84 -17.89
CA GLU A 6 -14.75 12.22 -18.12
C GLU A 6 -13.82 11.50 -17.15
N VAL A 7 -12.74 10.92 -17.67
CA VAL A 7 -11.66 10.33 -16.87
C VAL A 7 -10.42 11.19 -17.06
N VAL A 8 -10.06 11.94 -16.02
CA VAL A 8 -8.89 12.81 -16.01
C VAL A 8 -7.66 12.07 -15.48
N ALA A 9 -6.47 12.60 -15.75
CA ALA A 9 -5.24 12.13 -15.13
C ALA A 9 -5.32 12.21 -13.60
N TYR A 10 -4.51 11.40 -12.90
CA TYR A 10 -4.44 11.45 -11.45
C TYR A 10 -4.02 12.84 -10.96
N ASP A 11 -4.75 13.37 -9.98
CA ASP A 11 -4.42 14.64 -9.33
C ASP A 11 -3.80 14.38 -7.94
N PRO A 12 -2.54 14.79 -7.69
CA PRO A 12 -1.91 14.63 -6.39
C PRO A 12 -2.58 15.42 -5.26
N ALA A 13 -3.52 16.32 -5.56
CA ALA A 13 -4.33 17.02 -4.55
C ALA A 13 -5.50 16.17 -4.01
N TRP A 14 -5.87 15.04 -4.62
CA TRP A 14 -7.01 14.23 -4.18
C TRP A 14 -6.88 13.68 -2.75
N PRO A 15 -5.73 13.20 -2.26
CA PRO A 15 -5.56 12.81 -0.86
C PRO A 15 -5.83 13.98 0.12
N ALA A 16 -5.36 15.18 -0.22
CA ALA A 16 -5.60 16.37 0.60
C ALA A 16 -7.08 16.81 0.56
N ALA A 17 -7.74 16.69 -0.60
CA ALA A 17 -9.18 16.93 -0.73
C ALA A 17 -9.99 15.95 0.12
N TYR A 18 -9.62 14.66 0.13
CA TYR A 18 -10.19 13.67 1.03
C TYR A 18 -9.97 14.05 2.50
N ALA A 19 -8.73 14.36 2.91
CA ALA A 19 -8.42 14.71 4.30
C ALA A 19 -9.24 15.92 4.78
N LYS A 20 -9.37 16.95 3.95
CA LYS A 20 -10.19 18.12 4.23
C LYS A 20 -11.65 17.77 4.44
N GLU A 21 -12.24 16.96 3.55
CA GLU A 21 -13.65 16.58 3.67
C GLU A 21 -13.87 15.62 4.85
N ARG A 22 -12.93 14.71 5.12
CA ARG A 22 -12.91 13.85 6.31
C ARG A 22 -13.03 14.70 7.57
N ASP A 23 -12.21 15.74 7.71
CA ASP A 23 -12.20 16.60 8.90
C ASP A 23 -13.53 17.36 9.07
N VAL A 24 -14.13 17.82 7.96
CA VAL A 24 -15.47 18.42 7.95
C VAL A 24 -16.55 17.44 8.43
N LEU A 25 -16.53 16.20 7.91
CA LEU A 25 -17.50 15.17 8.29
C LEU A 25 -17.33 14.74 9.74
N VAL A 26 -16.09 14.57 10.21
CA VAL A 26 -15.77 14.24 11.60
C VAL A 26 -16.24 15.35 12.54
N ALA A 27 -16.02 16.62 12.20
CA ALA A 27 -16.49 17.74 13.01
C ALA A 27 -18.03 17.79 13.11
N ALA A 28 -18.74 17.41 12.06
CA ALA A 28 -20.21 17.47 12.03
C ALA A 28 -20.89 16.27 12.70
N LEU A 29 -20.38 15.06 12.50
CA LEU A 29 -21.02 13.80 12.91
C LEU A 29 -20.33 13.14 14.11
N GLY A 30 -19.09 13.52 14.40
CA GLY A 30 -18.32 12.99 15.51
C GLY A 30 -18.19 11.46 15.48
N PRO A 31 -18.26 10.80 16.64
CA PRO A 31 -18.11 9.34 16.75
C PRO A 31 -19.14 8.53 15.96
N LYS A 32 -20.31 9.10 15.62
CA LYS A 32 -21.36 8.38 14.86
C LYS A 32 -20.85 7.87 13.52
N LEU A 33 -19.98 8.64 12.86
CA LEU A 33 -19.46 8.33 11.54
C LEU A 33 -18.60 7.06 11.51
N GLY A 34 -18.04 6.68 12.66
CA GLY A 34 -17.13 5.55 12.76
C GLY A 34 -15.82 5.80 12.02
N THR A 35 -15.34 4.79 11.30
CA THR A 35 -14.09 4.87 10.52
C THR A 35 -14.38 5.42 9.13
N LEU A 36 -13.59 6.42 8.70
CA LEU A 36 -13.62 6.94 7.33
C LEU A 36 -12.45 6.42 6.51
N GLU A 37 -12.74 6.06 5.27
CA GLU A 37 -11.78 5.54 4.30
C GLU A 37 -11.90 6.32 2.98
N HIS A 38 -10.76 6.67 2.38
CA HIS A 38 -10.72 7.13 0.99
C HIS A 38 -10.81 5.91 0.09
N ILE A 39 -11.83 5.84 -0.76
CA ILE A 39 -12.06 4.71 -1.67
C ILE A 39 -12.21 5.20 -3.12
N GLY A 40 -12.52 4.27 -4.02
CA GLY A 40 -12.65 4.58 -5.45
C GLY A 40 -11.30 4.84 -6.11
N SER A 41 -11.34 5.26 -7.38
CA SER A 41 -10.10 5.45 -8.16
C SER A 41 -9.27 6.64 -7.69
N THR A 42 -9.88 7.68 -7.12
CA THR A 42 -9.15 8.84 -6.59
C THR A 42 -8.28 8.50 -5.38
N ALA A 43 -8.54 7.36 -4.72
CA ALA A 43 -7.73 6.85 -3.63
C ALA A 43 -6.52 6.03 -4.11
N ILE A 44 -6.33 5.81 -5.41
CA ILE A 44 -5.22 5.01 -5.95
C ILE A 44 -4.25 5.98 -6.61
N SER A 45 -3.06 6.15 -6.02
CA SER A 45 -2.05 7.08 -6.53
C SER A 45 -1.65 6.73 -7.97
N GLY A 46 -1.59 7.74 -8.84
CA GLY A 46 -1.25 7.58 -10.25
C GLY A 46 -2.38 7.07 -11.15
N LEU A 47 -3.54 6.71 -10.60
CA LEU A 47 -4.66 6.17 -11.38
C LEU A 47 -5.63 7.27 -11.85
N GLY A 48 -5.80 7.42 -13.16
CA GLY A 48 -6.79 8.33 -13.73
C GLY A 48 -8.24 8.02 -13.32
N ALA A 49 -9.06 9.03 -13.04
CA ALA A 49 -10.39 8.87 -12.46
C ALA A 49 -11.37 9.96 -12.88
N LYS A 50 -12.66 9.77 -12.54
CA LYS A 50 -13.60 10.90 -12.49
C LYS A 50 -13.18 11.80 -11.31
N PRO A 51 -13.24 13.14 -11.43
CA PRO A 51 -12.80 14.07 -10.38
C PRO A 51 -13.84 14.17 -9.25
N THR A 52 -14.20 13.04 -8.66
CA THR A 52 -15.14 12.92 -7.55
C THR A 52 -14.47 12.10 -6.44
N ILE A 53 -14.35 12.68 -5.25
CA ILE A 53 -13.77 12.00 -4.09
C ILE A 53 -14.81 11.04 -3.52
N ASP A 54 -14.54 9.73 -3.57
CA ASP A 54 -15.37 8.71 -2.92
C ASP A 54 -14.86 8.44 -1.49
N LEU A 55 -15.71 8.68 -0.50
CA LEU A 55 -15.48 8.41 0.92
C LEU A 55 -16.35 7.24 1.37
N MET A 56 -15.84 6.39 2.24
CA MET A 56 -16.60 5.32 2.87
C MET A 56 -16.57 5.45 4.38
N ALA A 57 -17.74 5.61 4.99
CA ALA A 57 -17.93 5.60 6.44
C ALA A 57 -18.37 4.22 6.91
N GLY A 58 -17.73 3.71 7.96
CA GLY A 58 -17.98 2.40 8.54
C GLY A 58 -18.24 2.49 10.03
N SER A 59 -19.48 2.21 10.44
CA SER A 59 -19.88 2.12 11.85
C SER A 59 -20.46 0.74 12.18
N VAL A 60 -20.37 0.33 13.45
CA VAL A 60 -20.85 -1.00 13.91
C VAL A 60 -22.37 -1.06 13.90
N ASP A 61 -23.01 0.01 14.40
CA ASP A 61 -24.47 0.05 14.62
C ASP A 61 -25.25 0.78 13.51
N LEU A 62 -24.58 1.17 12.41
CA LEU A 62 -25.19 1.80 11.23
C LEU A 62 -26.25 2.91 11.54
N PRO A 63 -25.92 3.98 12.29
CA PRO A 63 -26.90 4.94 12.75
C PRO A 63 -27.15 6.04 11.69
N VAL A 64 -27.58 5.67 10.48
CA VAL A 64 -28.06 6.67 9.51
C VAL A 64 -29.48 7.08 9.89
N ASP A 65 -29.56 7.92 10.92
CA ASP A 65 -30.79 8.53 11.42
C ASP A 65 -31.11 9.86 10.71
N GLU A 66 -32.33 10.36 10.90
CA GLU A 66 -32.77 11.63 10.29
C GLU A 66 -31.89 12.82 10.70
N ALA A 67 -31.33 12.80 11.92
CA ALA A 67 -30.46 13.86 12.40
C ALA A 67 -29.12 13.89 11.64
N ALA A 68 -28.51 12.73 11.37
CA ALA A 68 -27.30 12.60 10.57
C ALA A 68 -27.55 13.05 9.12
N VAL A 69 -28.69 12.64 8.52
CA VAL A 69 -29.09 13.08 7.18
C VAL A 69 -29.25 14.60 7.14
N ALA A 70 -29.90 15.21 8.15
CA ALA A 70 -30.07 16.65 8.23
C ALA A 70 -28.75 17.40 8.43
N GLN A 71 -27.80 16.86 9.20
CA GLN A 71 -26.46 17.43 9.35
C GLN A 71 -25.67 17.39 8.03
N LEU A 72 -25.69 16.26 7.33
CA LEU A 72 -25.06 16.13 6.02
C LEU A 72 -25.70 17.06 4.97
N ALA A 73 -27.02 17.26 5.03
CA ALA A 73 -27.71 18.22 4.16
C ALA A 73 -27.21 19.66 4.35
N LYS A 74 -26.93 20.09 5.60
CA LYS A 74 -26.31 21.40 5.88
C LYS A 74 -24.93 21.55 5.28
N LEU A 75 -24.20 20.44 5.07
CA LEU A 75 -22.91 20.39 4.41
C LEU A 75 -23.01 20.27 2.87
N GLY A 76 -24.23 20.27 2.32
CA GLY A 76 -24.48 20.19 0.88
C GLY A 76 -24.58 18.78 0.33
N TYR A 77 -24.69 17.75 1.17
CA TYR A 77 -24.96 16.38 0.74
C TYR A 77 -26.46 16.14 0.51
N ARG A 78 -26.77 15.41 -0.55
CA ARG A 78 -28.10 14.85 -0.81
C ARG A 78 -28.08 13.35 -0.50
N TYR A 79 -28.98 12.91 0.37
CA TYR A 79 -29.19 11.49 0.65
C TYR A 79 -30.01 10.83 -0.46
N LEU A 80 -29.57 9.65 -0.92
CA LEU A 80 -30.15 8.92 -2.04
C LEU A 80 -30.65 7.52 -1.64
N GLY A 81 -30.71 7.21 -0.34
CA GLY A 81 -31.06 5.88 0.13
C GLY A 81 -29.96 4.86 -0.15
N GLU A 82 -30.35 3.60 -0.36
CA GLU A 82 -29.43 2.52 -0.72
C GLU A 82 -28.88 2.64 -2.15
N TYR A 83 -29.64 3.29 -3.02
CA TYR A 83 -29.28 3.58 -4.40
C TYR A 83 -28.77 2.33 -5.17
N GLY A 84 -29.51 1.23 -5.04
CA GLY A 84 -29.25 -0.04 -5.74
C GLY A 84 -28.23 -0.98 -5.07
N ILE A 85 -27.74 -0.67 -3.86
CA ILE A 85 -26.83 -1.53 -3.10
C ILE A 85 -27.34 -1.68 -1.68
N ALA A 86 -27.80 -2.88 -1.33
CA ALA A 86 -28.34 -3.20 -0.01
C ALA A 86 -27.36 -2.85 1.12
N GLY A 87 -27.84 -2.16 2.15
CA GLY A 87 -27.06 -1.76 3.32
C GLY A 87 -26.04 -0.63 3.09
N ARG A 88 -26.11 0.08 1.95
CA ARG A 88 -25.22 1.21 1.62
C ARG A 88 -25.99 2.52 1.50
N HIS A 89 -25.99 3.31 2.56
CA HIS A 89 -26.56 4.65 2.55
C HIS A 89 -25.68 5.60 1.74
N PHE A 90 -26.20 6.07 0.61
CA PHE A 90 -25.44 6.83 -0.37
C PHE A 90 -25.77 8.33 -0.32
N PHE A 91 -24.74 9.16 -0.27
CA PHE A 91 -24.86 10.61 -0.28
C PHE A 91 -23.99 11.23 -1.38
N ARG A 92 -24.50 12.27 -2.04
CA ARG A 92 -23.80 13.01 -3.10
C ARG A 92 -23.72 14.50 -2.77
N LYS A 93 -22.55 15.11 -2.96
CA LYS A 93 -22.32 16.56 -2.80
C LYS A 93 -21.86 17.18 -4.12
N GLY A 94 -22.31 18.41 -4.38
CA GLY A 94 -21.94 19.19 -5.57
C GLY A 94 -22.80 18.94 -6.82
N SER A 95 -22.76 19.91 -7.73
CA SER A 95 -23.34 19.85 -9.08
C SER A 95 -22.41 20.60 -10.05
N PRO A 96 -21.48 19.93 -10.76
CA PRO A 96 -21.29 18.47 -10.87
C PRO A 96 -20.81 17.81 -9.55
N PRO A 97 -20.93 16.46 -9.41
CA PRO A 97 -20.60 15.78 -8.16
C PRO A 97 -19.11 15.90 -7.82
N SER A 98 -18.82 16.46 -6.64
CA SER A 98 -17.46 16.59 -6.12
C SER A 98 -17.12 15.52 -5.09
N HIS A 99 -18.10 15.07 -4.31
CA HIS A 99 -17.91 14.04 -3.29
C HIS A 99 -19.07 13.05 -3.27
N HIS A 100 -18.72 11.80 -2.96
CA HIS A 100 -19.63 10.72 -2.66
C HIS A 100 -19.31 10.17 -1.29
N LEU A 101 -20.32 10.01 -0.43
CA LEU A 101 -20.16 9.32 0.84
C LEU A 101 -21.00 8.04 0.82
N HIS A 102 -20.31 6.91 0.99
CA HIS A 102 -20.89 5.57 1.12
C HIS A 102 -20.86 5.19 2.60
N TRP A 103 -22.00 5.27 3.29
CA TRP A 103 -22.07 4.90 4.71
C TRP A 103 -22.62 3.48 4.85
N VAL A 104 -21.79 2.59 5.38
CA VAL A 104 -21.99 1.14 5.43
C VAL A 104 -21.65 0.55 6.80
N ARG A 105 -22.04 -0.71 7.02
CA ARG A 105 -21.61 -1.47 8.20
C ARG A 105 -20.11 -1.71 8.13
N LYS A 106 -19.37 -1.36 9.19
CA LYS A 106 -17.95 -1.70 9.30
C LYS A 106 -17.78 -3.23 9.29
N GLY A 107 -16.85 -3.70 8.47
CA GLY A 107 -16.60 -5.14 8.29
C GLY A 107 -17.62 -5.88 7.43
N GLY A 108 -18.62 -5.19 6.87
CA GLY A 108 -19.56 -5.76 5.90
C GLY A 108 -18.94 -6.02 4.53
N ASP A 109 -19.73 -6.61 3.63
CA ASP A 109 -19.25 -7.05 2.32
C ASP A 109 -18.81 -5.87 1.42
N PHE A 110 -19.59 -4.77 1.39
CA PHE A 110 -19.20 -3.55 0.68
C PHE A 110 -17.91 -2.95 1.25
N TRP A 111 -17.82 -2.85 2.58
CA TRP A 111 -16.65 -2.34 3.28
C TRP A 111 -15.38 -3.07 2.84
N TRP A 112 -15.38 -4.40 2.92
CA TRP A 112 -14.20 -5.16 2.57
C TRP A 112 -13.90 -5.19 1.07
N LYS A 113 -14.92 -5.25 0.20
CA LYS A 113 -14.73 -5.21 -1.25
C LYS A 113 -14.06 -3.92 -1.71
N GLN A 114 -14.45 -2.77 -1.15
CA GLN A 114 -13.83 -1.49 -1.52
C GLN A 114 -12.37 -1.42 -1.05
N LEU A 115 -12.09 -1.81 0.19
CA LEU A 115 -10.73 -1.77 0.74
C LEU A 115 -9.79 -2.73 0.01
N VAL A 116 -10.19 -4.00 -0.16
CA VAL A 116 -9.33 -4.99 -0.81
C VAL A 116 -9.04 -4.63 -2.26
N PHE A 117 -10.01 -4.07 -2.98
CA PHE A 117 -9.80 -3.60 -4.35
C PHE A 117 -8.83 -2.42 -4.39
N ARG A 118 -9.04 -1.39 -3.55
CA ARG A 118 -8.14 -0.23 -3.46
C ARG A 118 -6.71 -0.65 -3.16
N ASP A 119 -6.54 -1.44 -2.11
CA ASP A 119 -5.22 -1.82 -1.61
C ASP A 119 -4.48 -2.71 -2.62
N TYR A 120 -5.21 -3.63 -3.28
CA TYR A 120 -4.66 -4.45 -4.36
C TYR A 120 -4.20 -3.60 -5.55
N MET A 121 -5.00 -2.64 -6.00
CA MET A 121 -4.64 -1.76 -7.11
C MET A 121 -3.43 -0.87 -6.78
N ARG A 122 -3.30 -0.42 -5.52
CA ARG A 122 -2.10 0.31 -5.06
C ARG A 122 -0.85 -0.58 -5.08
N ALA A 123 -1.01 -1.85 -4.69
CA ALA A 123 0.10 -2.81 -4.58
C ALA A 123 0.51 -3.44 -5.92
N VAL A 124 -0.35 -3.41 -6.94
CA VAL A 124 -0.12 -4.05 -8.24
C VAL A 124 -0.32 -3.02 -9.36
N PRO A 125 0.68 -2.17 -9.66
CA PRO A 125 0.55 -1.07 -10.61
C PRO A 125 0.09 -1.49 -12.01
N GLY A 126 0.48 -2.70 -12.47
CA GLY A 126 0.03 -3.24 -13.76
C GLY A 126 -1.48 -3.47 -13.83
N GLU A 127 -2.12 -3.88 -12.73
CA GLU A 127 -3.58 -4.06 -12.64
C GLU A 127 -4.29 -2.70 -12.62
N ALA A 128 -3.75 -1.73 -11.89
CA ALA A 128 -4.26 -0.36 -11.89
C ALA A 128 -4.20 0.26 -13.29
N GLN A 129 -3.08 0.09 -14.00
CA GLN A 129 -2.92 0.57 -15.37
C GLN A 129 -3.93 -0.09 -16.33
N ALA A 130 -4.09 -1.41 -16.25
CA ALA A 130 -5.09 -2.13 -17.06
C ALA A 130 -6.51 -1.60 -16.79
N TYR A 131 -6.83 -1.30 -15.52
CA TYR A 131 -8.11 -0.71 -15.15
C TYR A 131 -8.28 0.72 -15.70
N GLU A 132 -7.22 1.53 -15.73
CA GLU A 132 -7.25 2.86 -16.32
C GLU A 132 -7.53 2.85 -17.82
N VAL A 133 -6.81 2.00 -18.56
CA VAL A 133 -6.99 1.84 -20.01
C VAL A 133 -8.43 1.47 -20.32
N LEU A 134 -8.98 0.49 -19.59
CA LEU A 134 -10.39 0.12 -19.70
C LEU A 134 -11.32 1.31 -19.44
N LYS A 135 -11.13 2.04 -18.34
CA LYS A 135 -11.98 3.18 -17.98
C LYS A 135 -11.96 4.28 -19.03
N LYS A 136 -10.80 4.60 -19.61
CA LYS A 136 -10.67 5.62 -20.66
C LYS A 136 -11.42 5.19 -21.93
N GLY A 137 -11.18 3.98 -22.43
CA GLY A 137 -11.88 3.47 -23.61
C GLY A 137 -13.41 3.37 -23.42
N LEU A 138 -13.86 3.01 -22.21
CA LEU A 138 -15.30 2.99 -21.89
C LEU A 138 -15.89 4.40 -21.76
N ALA A 139 -15.12 5.37 -21.25
CA ALA A 139 -15.56 6.75 -21.13
C ALA A 139 -15.74 7.38 -22.52
N GLU A 140 -14.85 7.10 -23.47
CA GLU A 140 -15.00 7.51 -24.87
C GLU A 140 -16.25 6.88 -25.51
N LYS A 141 -16.44 5.57 -25.33
CA LYS A 141 -17.54 4.81 -25.94
C LYS A 141 -18.93 5.15 -25.36
N PHE A 142 -19.00 5.42 -24.06
CA PHE A 142 -20.26 5.60 -23.31
C PHE A 142 -20.32 6.96 -22.60
N HIS A 143 -19.73 8.01 -23.19
CA HIS A 143 -19.55 9.34 -22.57
C HIS A 143 -20.85 9.98 -22.03
N ASN A 144 -22.02 9.59 -22.54
CA ASN A 144 -23.33 10.10 -22.15
C ASN A 144 -24.26 9.03 -21.52
N ASP A 145 -23.75 7.81 -21.26
CA ASP A 145 -24.53 6.70 -20.70
C ASP A 145 -23.81 6.10 -19.47
N ARG A 146 -24.15 6.65 -18.30
CA ARG A 146 -23.55 6.24 -17.02
C ARG A 146 -23.87 4.79 -16.69
N SER A 147 -25.05 4.30 -17.07
CA SER A 147 -25.49 2.93 -16.80
C SER A 147 -24.63 1.94 -17.57
N ARG A 148 -24.49 2.12 -18.89
CA ARG A 148 -23.64 1.27 -19.74
C ARG A 148 -22.18 1.35 -19.36
N TYR A 149 -21.66 2.55 -19.07
CA TYR A 149 -20.29 2.70 -18.57
C TYR A 149 -20.03 1.91 -17.28
N THR A 150 -21.01 1.90 -16.36
CA THR A 150 -20.90 1.14 -15.11
C THR A 150 -20.97 -0.35 -15.36
N ALA A 151 -21.95 -0.80 -16.15
CA ALA A 151 -22.15 -2.21 -16.48
C ALA A 151 -20.95 -2.82 -17.22
N ALA A 152 -20.35 -2.07 -18.15
CA ALA A 152 -19.22 -2.55 -18.96
C ALA A 152 -17.92 -2.76 -18.17
N LYS A 153 -17.84 -2.30 -16.91
CA LYS A 153 -16.70 -2.53 -16.02
C LYS A 153 -16.86 -3.77 -15.13
N THR A 154 -18.08 -4.31 -15.04
CA THR A 154 -18.44 -5.33 -14.05
C THR A 154 -17.54 -6.55 -14.14
N ASP A 155 -17.27 -7.06 -15.34
CA ASP A 155 -16.46 -8.27 -15.53
C ASP A 155 -15.01 -8.06 -15.05
N PHE A 156 -14.41 -6.93 -15.42
CA PHE A 156 -13.07 -6.56 -14.96
C PHE A 156 -13.03 -6.43 -13.45
N VAL A 157 -13.97 -5.68 -12.85
CA VAL A 157 -14.00 -5.44 -11.40
C VAL A 157 -14.20 -6.75 -10.64
N THR A 158 -15.05 -7.65 -11.14
CA THR A 158 -15.31 -8.95 -10.54
C THR A 158 -14.05 -9.82 -10.55
N ALA A 159 -13.41 -9.96 -11.70
CA ALA A 159 -12.17 -10.74 -11.82
C ALA A 159 -11.02 -10.12 -11.00
N ALA A 160 -10.92 -8.79 -10.98
CA ALA A 160 -9.93 -8.09 -10.16
C ALA A 160 -10.19 -8.27 -8.66
N LEU A 161 -11.45 -8.30 -8.21
CA LEU A 161 -11.78 -8.60 -6.82
C LEU A 161 -11.36 -10.02 -6.41
N GLU A 162 -11.54 -11.03 -7.28
CA GLU A 162 -11.05 -12.38 -7.01
C GLU A 162 -9.53 -12.42 -6.83
N ARG A 163 -8.78 -11.74 -7.72
CA ARG A 163 -7.33 -11.60 -7.58
C ARG A 163 -6.94 -10.83 -6.33
N ALA A 164 -7.64 -9.74 -6.01
CA ALA A 164 -7.42 -8.93 -4.82
C ALA A 164 -7.63 -9.74 -3.53
N TRP A 165 -8.65 -10.60 -3.48
CA TRP A 165 -8.87 -11.48 -2.33
C TRP A 165 -7.80 -12.56 -2.19
N ARG A 166 -7.33 -13.13 -3.31
CA ARG A 166 -6.18 -14.06 -3.31
C ARG A 166 -4.91 -13.37 -2.82
N TRP A 167 -4.66 -12.15 -3.29
CA TRP A 167 -3.55 -11.30 -2.85
C TRP A 167 -3.62 -10.97 -1.36
N LYS A 168 -4.79 -10.58 -0.85
CA LYS A 168 -4.98 -10.27 0.57
C LYS A 168 -4.70 -11.47 1.49
N LYS A 169 -5.01 -12.69 1.03
CA LYS A 169 -4.76 -13.94 1.76
C LYS A 169 -3.33 -14.46 1.58
N ALA A 170 -2.54 -13.84 0.72
CA ALA A 170 -1.20 -14.31 0.48
C ALA A 170 -0.24 -13.93 1.62
N PRO A 171 0.81 -14.74 1.83
CA PRO A 171 1.86 -14.44 2.79
C PRO A 171 2.47 -13.06 2.55
N LEU A 172 2.91 -12.42 3.63
CA LEU A 172 3.65 -11.16 3.58
C LEU A 172 5.13 -11.46 3.89
N VAL A 173 6.01 -11.18 2.94
CA VAL A 173 7.46 -11.23 3.10
C VAL A 173 7.94 -9.83 3.42
N VAL A 174 8.32 -9.61 4.68
CA VAL A 174 8.94 -8.37 5.12
C VAL A 174 10.45 -8.55 5.05
N PHE A 175 11.15 -7.66 4.35
CA PHE A 175 12.60 -7.74 4.23
C PHE A 175 13.25 -6.39 4.45
N ASP A 176 14.52 -6.44 4.79
CA ASP A 176 15.39 -5.29 5.00
C ASP A 176 16.81 -5.65 4.52
N LEU A 177 17.49 -4.68 3.93
CA LEU A 177 18.82 -4.86 3.35
C LEU A 177 19.85 -3.99 4.04
N GLU A 178 20.95 -4.62 4.44
CA GLU A 178 22.18 -3.87 4.65
C GLU A 178 22.95 -3.80 3.35
N ALA A 179 23.64 -2.68 3.13
CA ALA A 179 24.44 -2.44 1.95
C ALA A 179 25.76 -1.76 2.30
N THR A 180 26.74 -1.85 1.40
CA THR A 180 27.99 -1.09 1.53
C THR A 180 27.67 0.38 1.72
N CYS A 181 28.40 1.08 2.58
CA CYS A 181 28.17 2.50 2.85
C CYS A 181 29.42 3.21 3.34
N TRP A 182 29.42 4.54 3.25
CA TRP A 182 30.53 5.42 3.63
C TRP A 182 29.97 6.68 4.31
N GLU A 183 30.81 7.39 5.06
CA GLU A 183 30.44 8.66 5.69
C GLU A 183 29.93 9.70 4.68
N LYS A 184 30.48 9.68 3.45
CA LYS A 184 30.11 10.59 2.36
C LYS A 184 30.10 9.84 1.03
N GLY A 185 29.27 10.29 0.10
CA GLY A 185 29.19 9.74 -1.26
C GLY A 185 28.53 8.36 -1.33
N THR A 186 27.63 8.06 -0.41
CA THR A 186 26.78 6.86 -0.46
C THR A 186 25.62 7.11 -1.41
N THR A 187 25.51 6.32 -2.48
CA THR A 187 24.42 6.35 -3.46
C THR A 187 24.02 4.93 -3.84
N VAL A 188 22.75 4.69 -4.18
CA VAL A 188 22.24 3.36 -4.55
C VAL A 188 23.08 2.68 -5.64
N GLU A 189 23.59 3.46 -6.59
CA GLU A 189 24.42 2.98 -7.71
C GLU A 189 25.82 2.54 -7.27
N ARG A 190 26.34 3.10 -6.18
CA ARG A 190 27.63 2.70 -5.60
C ARG A 190 27.46 1.55 -4.60
N GLN A 191 26.36 1.56 -3.86
CA GLN A 191 26.07 0.56 -2.85
C GLN A 191 25.86 -0.84 -3.47
N GLU A 192 26.26 -1.85 -2.72
CA GLU A 192 26.05 -3.28 -2.98
C GLU A 192 25.37 -3.89 -1.77
N VAL A 193 24.40 -4.78 -1.99
CA VAL A 193 23.77 -5.53 -0.88
C VAL A 193 24.84 -6.34 -0.16
N LEU A 194 24.82 -6.31 1.17
CA LEU A 194 25.70 -7.05 2.08
C LEU A 194 24.95 -8.08 2.91
N GLU A 195 23.69 -7.80 3.24
CA GLU A 195 22.83 -8.71 4.00
C GLU A 195 21.41 -8.62 3.45
N VAL A 196 20.77 -9.78 3.28
CA VAL A 196 19.33 -9.89 3.09
C VAL A 196 18.75 -10.51 4.34
N GLY A 197 18.02 -9.72 5.13
CA GLY A 197 17.21 -10.21 6.24
C GLY A 197 15.73 -10.17 5.90
N ALA A 198 14.99 -11.24 6.18
CA ALA A 198 13.57 -11.28 5.91
C ALA A 198 12.78 -12.17 6.87
N VAL A 199 11.51 -11.81 7.06
CA VAL A 199 10.52 -12.52 7.86
C VAL A 199 9.30 -12.79 7.01
N ARG A 200 8.82 -14.03 7.01
CA ARG A 200 7.61 -14.44 6.29
C ARG A 200 6.45 -14.59 7.24
N LEU A 201 5.40 -13.81 7.03
CA LEU A 201 4.16 -13.84 7.78
C LEU A 201 3.06 -14.56 6.99
N ASP A 202 2.23 -15.35 7.67
CA ASP A 202 1.00 -15.87 7.06
C ASP A 202 -0.11 -14.81 7.01
N HIS A 203 -1.29 -15.20 6.52
CA HIS A 203 -2.46 -14.32 6.43
C HIS A 203 -3.01 -13.84 7.79
N SER A 204 -2.62 -14.49 8.89
CA SER A 204 -2.95 -14.07 10.26
C SER A 204 -1.89 -13.16 10.89
N PHE A 205 -0.84 -12.83 10.12
CA PHE A 205 0.36 -12.11 10.54
C PHE A 205 1.23 -12.89 11.54
N ALA A 206 1.11 -14.22 11.59
CA ALA A 206 2.01 -15.06 12.37
C ALA A 206 3.30 -15.31 11.58
N VAL A 207 4.45 -15.22 12.27
CA VAL A 207 5.76 -15.56 11.69
C VAL A 207 5.79 -17.06 11.37
N THR A 208 6.07 -17.38 10.11
CA THR A 208 6.16 -18.76 9.60
C THR A 208 7.58 -19.21 9.34
N SER A 209 8.46 -18.30 8.94
CA SER A 209 9.87 -18.57 8.69
C SER A 209 10.67 -17.27 8.63
N GLU A 210 11.98 -17.40 8.74
CA GLU A 210 12.95 -16.31 8.61
C GLU A 210 14.02 -16.66 7.59
N PHE A 211 14.64 -15.64 7.00
CA PHE A 211 15.73 -15.75 6.05
C PHE A 211 16.82 -14.74 6.39
N GLN A 212 18.07 -15.20 6.38
CA GLN A 212 19.22 -14.35 6.56
C GLN A 212 20.39 -14.89 5.73
N ARG A 213 20.96 -14.05 4.88
CA ARG A 213 22.17 -14.36 4.12
C ARG A 213 23.01 -13.10 3.96
N PHE A 214 24.32 -13.27 4.13
CA PHE A 214 25.28 -12.26 3.69
C PHE A 214 25.55 -12.40 2.20
N VAL A 215 25.99 -11.30 1.60
CA VAL A 215 26.29 -11.19 0.17
C VAL A 215 27.70 -10.66 0.01
N ARG A 216 28.46 -11.26 -0.90
CA ARG A 216 29.83 -10.83 -1.19
C ARG A 216 29.82 -9.69 -2.24
N PRO A 217 30.19 -8.45 -1.86
CA PRO A 217 30.30 -7.35 -2.81
C PRO A 217 31.44 -7.58 -3.81
N VAL A 218 31.28 -7.08 -5.03
CA VAL A 218 32.25 -7.24 -6.13
C VAL A 218 32.87 -5.92 -6.58
N ALA A 219 32.17 -4.80 -6.45
CA ALA A 219 32.67 -3.48 -6.85
C ALA A 219 33.57 -2.88 -5.77
N GLU A 220 33.16 -2.98 -4.51
CA GLU A 220 33.93 -2.51 -3.34
C GLU A 220 34.05 -3.64 -2.31
N PRO A 221 34.92 -4.66 -2.54
CA PRO A 221 34.97 -5.88 -1.72
C PRO A 221 35.36 -5.64 -0.26
N THR A 222 36.14 -4.58 0.00
CA THR A 222 36.59 -4.22 1.34
C THR A 222 35.61 -3.24 1.97
N LEU A 223 34.95 -3.65 3.06
CA LEU A 223 34.01 -2.81 3.79
C LEU A 223 34.71 -1.58 4.38
N SER A 224 34.01 -0.45 4.42
CA SER A 224 34.50 0.73 5.13
C SER A 224 34.38 0.55 6.65
N ASP A 225 35.18 1.27 7.44
CA ASP A 225 35.03 1.30 8.90
C ASP A 225 33.66 1.80 9.32
N PHE A 226 33.12 2.78 8.59
CA PHE A 226 31.78 3.32 8.81
C PHE A 226 30.71 2.22 8.64
N CYS A 227 30.78 1.44 7.56
CA CYS A 227 29.83 0.37 7.29
C CYS A 227 29.89 -0.73 8.34
N ARG A 228 31.09 -1.18 8.73
CA ARG A 228 31.28 -2.16 9.80
C ARG A 228 30.76 -1.65 11.15
N SER A 229 30.97 -0.36 11.45
CA SER A 229 30.52 0.23 12.72
C SER A 229 29.01 0.42 12.76
N LEU A 230 28.41 0.82 11.64
CA LEU A 230 26.97 1.04 11.52
C LEU A 230 26.20 -0.28 11.60
N THR A 231 26.61 -1.27 10.80
CA THR A 231 25.87 -2.54 10.62
C THR A 231 26.36 -3.65 11.55
N GLY A 232 27.56 -3.55 12.13
CA GLY A 232 28.19 -4.66 12.84
C GLY A 232 28.57 -5.87 11.96
N ILE A 233 28.41 -5.78 10.63
CA ILE A 233 28.84 -6.83 9.69
C ILE A 233 30.36 -6.79 9.59
N LYS A 234 31.00 -7.96 9.74
CA LYS A 234 32.46 -8.10 9.68
C LYS A 234 32.90 -8.39 8.25
N GLN A 235 34.15 -8.04 7.94
CA GLN A 235 34.76 -8.40 6.66
C GLN A 235 34.72 -9.92 6.41
N THR A 236 34.97 -10.70 7.46
CA THR A 236 34.92 -12.17 7.39
C THR A 236 33.53 -12.73 7.05
N ASP A 237 32.46 -12.00 7.39
CA ASP A 237 31.08 -12.42 7.10
C ASP A 237 30.82 -12.34 5.60
N VAL A 238 31.29 -11.28 4.94
CA VAL A 238 31.08 -11.04 3.51
C VAL A 238 32.07 -11.82 2.63
N ASP A 239 33.33 -11.97 3.07
CA ASP A 239 34.36 -12.71 2.32
C ASP A 239 33.95 -14.18 2.10
N ALA A 240 33.36 -14.80 3.12
CA ALA A 240 32.91 -16.19 3.12
C ALA A 240 31.54 -16.41 2.46
N SER A 241 30.87 -15.34 2.02
CA SER A 241 29.49 -15.40 1.55
C SER A 241 29.35 -15.63 0.05
N GLU A 242 28.13 -15.97 -0.36
CA GLU A 242 27.76 -16.20 -1.76
C GLU A 242 27.65 -14.87 -2.53
N PRO A 243 27.87 -14.86 -3.86
CA PRO A 243 27.64 -13.67 -4.66
C PRO A 243 26.15 -13.33 -4.75
N PHE A 244 25.83 -12.06 -4.99
CA PHE A 244 24.46 -11.54 -5.04
C PHE A 244 23.48 -12.38 -5.87
N PRO A 245 23.79 -12.86 -7.10
CA PRO A 245 22.85 -13.64 -7.89
C PRO A 245 22.37 -14.93 -7.20
N ALA A 246 23.26 -15.62 -6.47
CA ALA A 246 22.93 -16.85 -5.76
C ALA A 246 22.05 -16.59 -4.52
N VAL A 247 22.36 -15.51 -3.79
CA VAL A 247 21.57 -15.09 -2.62
C VAL A 247 20.19 -14.61 -3.05
N LEU A 248 20.08 -13.83 -4.13
CA LEU A 248 18.80 -13.37 -4.64
C LEU A 248 17.92 -14.54 -5.12
N ALA A 249 18.49 -15.52 -5.81
CA ALA A 249 17.78 -16.73 -6.22
C ALA A 249 17.26 -17.49 -4.98
N SER A 250 18.12 -17.71 -3.99
CA SER A 250 17.76 -18.37 -2.73
C SER A 250 16.66 -17.60 -1.97
N PHE A 251 16.72 -16.27 -1.97
CA PHE A 251 15.71 -15.43 -1.33
C PHE A 251 14.36 -15.52 -2.05
N ALA A 252 14.36 -15.46 -3.39
CA ALA A 252 13.15 -15.61 -4.19
C ALA A 252 12.50 -17.00 -4.02
N ASP A 253 13.32 -18.06 -3.99
CA ASP A 253 12.86 -19.43 -3.76
C ASP A 253 12.26 -19.59 -2.36
N TRP A 254 12.92 -19.04 -1.33
CA TRP A 254 12.42 -19.05 0.04
C TRP A 254 11.11 -18.25 0.21
N ALA A 255 10.99 -17.10 -0.47
CA ALA A 255 9.76 -16.30 -0.46
C ALA A 255 8.59 -17.07 -1.11
N GLY A 256 8.90 -17.92 -2.09
CA GLY A 256 8.00 -18.86 -2.74
C GLY A 256 7.37 -18.31 -4.03
N ALA A 257 7.02 -19.23 -4.95
CA ALA A 257 6.46 -18.92 -6.28
C ALA A 257 4.99 -18.43 -6.27
N GLY A 258 4.40 -18.26 -5.10
CA GLY A 258 3.01 -17.79 -4.95
C GLY A 258 2.90 -16.27 -5.07
N PRO A 259 1.68 -15.72 -5.02
CA PRO A 259 1.46 -14.27 -5.00
C PRO A 259 1.86 -13.67 -3.63
N ALA A 260 3.08 -13.89 -3.17
CA ALA A 260 3.58 -13.31 -1.93
C ALA A 260 3.57 -11.78 -2.06
N ARG A 261 3.18 -11.12 -0.98
CA ARG A 261 3.29 -9.66 -0.86
C ARG A 261 4.67 -9.36 -0.32
N PHE A 262 5.42 -8.48 -0.97
CA PHE A 262 6.70 -8.03 -0.43
C PHE A 262 6.51 -6.70 0.27
N ALA A 263 7.25 -6.46 1.35
CA ALA A 263 7.24 -5.21 2.06
C ALA A 263 8.61 -4.93 2.66
N SER A 264 8.95 -3.66 2.74
CA SER A 264 10.06 -3.17 3.55
C SER A 264 9.66 -1.82 4.14
N TRP A 265 10.49 -1.26 5.02
CA TRP A 265 10.14 0.03 5.63
C TRP A 265 10.01 1.13 4.57
N SER A 266 10.86 1.14 3.54
CA SER A 266 10.78 2.13 2.47
C SER A 266 11.11 1.53 1.11
N THR A 267 10.81 2.26 0.03
CA THR A 267 11.24 1.86 -1.33
C THR A 267 12.75 1.77 -1.57
N TYR A 268 13.61 2.07 -0.59
CA TYR A 268 15.07 1.92 -0.72
C TYR A 268 15.48 0.48 -1.06
N ASP A 269 15.01 -0.50 -0.29
CA ASP A 269 15.44 -1.90 -0.42
C ASP A 269 15.14 -2.47 -1.82
N LEU A 270 13.93 -2.17 -2.32
CA LEU A 270 13.52 -2.56 -3.66
C LEU A 270 14.40 -1.89 -4.74
N ARG A 271 14.70 -0.60 -4.59
CA ARG A 271 15.60 0.11 -5.52
C ARG A 271 17.01 -0.47 -5.48
N GLN A 272 17.49 -0.85 -4.30
CA GLN A 272 18.82 -1.43 -4.13
C GLN A 272 18.90 -2.82 -4.77
N LEU A 273 17.95 -3.73 -4.53
CA LEU A 273 17.91 -5.03 -5.23
C LEU A 273 17.90 -4.86 -6.75
N ARG A 274 17.17 -3.88 -7.28
CA ARG A 274 17.17 -3.59 -8.72
C ARG A 274 18.51 -3.06 -9.21
N ALA A 275 19.21 -2.24 -8.42
CA ALA A 275 20.53 -1.74 -8.76
C ALA A 275 21.55 -2.89 -8.83
N ASP A 276 21.54 -3.78 -7.84
CA ASP A 276 22.39 -4.98 -7.84
C ASP A 276 22.02 -5.94 -8.98
N CYS A 277 20.73 -6.14 -9.30
CA CYS A 277 20.33 -6.93 -10.48
C CYS A 277 20.93 -6.36 -11.78
N ARG A 278 20.87 -5.03 -11.96
CA ARG A 278 21.49 -4.36 -13.12
C ARG A 278 23.00 -4.52 -13.12
N ARG A 279 23.67 -4.35 -11.97
CA ARG A 279 25.13 -4.54 -11.83
C ARG A 279 25.56 -5.94 -12.23
N HIS A 280 24.79 -6.95 -11.84
CA HIS A 280 25.09 -8.35 -12.11
C HIS A 280 24.51 -8.86 -13.45
N GLY A 281 23.78 -8.03 -14.21
CA GLY A 281 23.20 -8.41 -15.48
C GLY A 281 22.12 -9.49 -15.39
N ILE A 282 21.41 -9.58 -14.26
CA ILE A 282 20.36 -10.58 -14.01
C ILE A 282 18.97 -9.95 -14.00
N PRO A 283 17.91 -10.68 -14.40
CA PRO A 283 16.55 -10.18 -14.32
C PRO A 283 16.11 -10.02 -12.85
N PHE A 284 15.36 -8.95 -12.57
CA PHE A 284 14.73 -8.77 -11.27
C PHE A 284 13.55 -9.75 -11.10
N PRO A 285 13.44 -10.48 -9.98
CA PRO A 285 12.36 -11.46 -9.76
C PRO A 285 10.97 -10.80 -9.85
N PRO A 286 10.09 -11.21 -10.79
CA PRO A 286 8.78 -10.59 -10.96
C PRO A 286 7.88 -10.67 -9.72
N VAL A 287 8.08 -11.70 -8.88
CA VAL A 287 7.33 -11.87 -7.62
C VAL A 287 7.56 -10.71 -6.64
N MET A 288 8.72 -10.05 -6.71
CA MET A 288 9.11 -8.94 -5.85
C MET A 288 8.66 -7.57 -6.38
N GLU A 289 8.08 -7.50 -7.58
CA GLU A 289 7.56 -6.25 -8.17
C GLU A 289 6.35 -5.70 -7.39
N CYS A 290 5.61 -6.59 -6.71
CA CYS A 290 4.49 -6.23 -5.85
C CYS A 290 4.98 -5.93 -4.42
N HIS A 291 5.56 -4.73 -4.24
CA HIS A 291 6.15 -4.25 -2.99
C HIS A 291 5.27 -3.20 -2.29
N LEU A 292 5.19 -3.30 -0.95
CA LEU A 292 4.53 -2.35 -0.07
C LEU A 292 5.56 -1.48 0.64
N ASP A 293 5.49 -0.16 0.44
CA ASP A 293 6.22 0.84 1.22
C ASP A 293 5.50 1.04 2.57
N LEU A 294 5.97 0.35 3.63
CA LEU A 294 5.31 0.39 4.94
C LEU A 294 5.41 1.77 5.61
N ARG A 295 6.42 2.58 5.28
CA ARG A 295 6.52 3.97 5.75
C ARG A 295 5.40 4.80 5.14
N GLN A 296 5.10 4.64 3.85
CA GLN A 296 3.95 5.33 3.25
C GLN A 296 2.63 4.82 3.85
N VAL A 297 2.49 3.51 4.06
CA VAL A 297 1.31 2.94 4.72
C VAL A 297 1.14 3.54 6.13
N TYR A 298 2.22 3.66 6.89
CA TYR A 298 2.22 4.27 8.22
C TYR A 298 1.80 5.75 8.14
N SER A 299 2.40 6.53 7.24
CA SER A 299 2.02 7.93 7.01
C SER A 299 0.55 8.10 6.69
N ASP A 300 0.01 7.28 5.77
CA ASP A 300 -1.40 7.29 5.40
C ASP A 300 -2.29 6.94 6.61
N HIS A 301 -1.91 5.92 7.38
CA HIS A 301 -2.67 5.44 8.54
C HIS A 301 -2.76 6.50 9.65
N HIS A 302 -1.68 7.23 9.90
CA HIS A 302 -1.61 8.24 10.96
C HIS A 302 -1.91 9.67 10.49
N GLY A 303 -2.05 9.89 9.17
CA GLY A 303 -2.15 11.23 8.60
C GLY A 303 -0.92 12.10 8.91
N ALA A 304 0.28 11.50 8.86
CA ALA A 304 1.53 12.11 9.30
C ALA A 304 2.63 12.01 8.24
N GLU A 305 3.61 12.92 8.30
CA GLU A 305 4.78 12.90 7.43
C GLU A 305 5.57 11.59 7.55
N PRO A 306 6.23 11.12 6.47
CA PRO A 306 7.07 9.93 6.49
C PRO A 306 8.13 9.96 7.58
N THR A 307 8.30 8.84 8.30
CA THR A 307 9.23 8.73 9.43
C THR A 307 10.15 7.52 9.34
N THR A 308 11.14 7.42 10.24
CA THR A 308 12.06 6.27 10.32
C THR A 308 11.41 5.09 11.04
N MET A 309 11.89 3.88 10.77
CA MET A 309 11.37 2.66 11.41
C MET A 309 11.47 2.76 12.93
N LYS A 310 12.64 3.17 13.43
CA LYS A 310 12.87 3.40 14.86
C LYS A 310 11.88 4.39 15.47
N ARG A 311 11.60 5.51 14.78
CA ARG A 311 10.64 6.51 15.28
C ARG A 311 9.21 5.97 15.27
N ALA A 312 8.83 5.20 14.26
CA ALA A 312 7.52 4.55 14.21
C ALA A 312 7.35 3.53 15.34
N LEU A 313 8.37 2.71 15.64
CA LEU A 313 8.37 1.81 16.79
C LEU A 313 8.12 2.57 18.11
N GLU A 314 8.85 3.67 18.33
CA GLU A 314 8.68 4.51 19.52
C GLU A 314 7.26 5.07 19.65
N LEU A 315 6.70 5.57 18.54
CA LEU A 315 5.34 6.12 18.50
C LEU A 315 4.27 5.06 18.75
N GLU A 316 4.51 3.83 18.32
CA GLU A 316 3.63 2.67 18.58
C GLU A 316 3.87 2.01 19.94
N GLY A 317 4.82 2.51 20.75
CA GLY A 317 5.16 1.93 22.04
C GLY A 317 5.79 0.53 21.93
N LEU A 318 6.40 0.21 20.79
CA LEU A 318 7.11 -1.05 20.55
C LEU A 318 8.60 -0.85 20.83
N PRO A 319 9.21 -1.57 21.78
CA PRO A 319 10.65 -1.52 21.95
C PRO A 319 11.33 -2.14 20.73
N MET A 320 12.45 -1.57 20.30
CA MET A 320 13.29 -2.18 19.29
C MET A 320 13.90 -3.48 19.85
N GLU A 321 13.80 -4.56 19.08
CA GLU A 321 14.33 -5.88 19.42
C GLU A 321 15.55 -6.20 18.54
N GLY A 322 16.62 -6.76 19.12
CA GLY A 322 17.84 -7.09 18.38
C GLY A 322 18.78 -5.90 18.19
N SER A 323 19.56 -5.92 17.12
CA SER A 323 20.54 -4.87 16.78
C SER A 323 20.05 -4.04 15.60
N HIS A 324 20.10 -2.71 15.74
CA HIS A 324 19.70 -1.78 14.66
C HIS A 324 20.74 -1.87 13.56
N HIS A 325 20.33 -1.79 12.29
CA HIS A 325 21.19 -1.99 11.13
C HIS A 325 21.72 -3.42 11.01
N ARG A 326 20.89 -4.38 11.42
CA ARG A 326 21.04 -5.80 11.09
C ARG A 326 19.79 -6.22 10.35
N GLY A 327 19.95 -6.66 9.10
CA GLY A 327 18.82 -6.83 8.20
C GLY A 327 17.72 -7.76 8.76
N LEU A 328 18.08 -8.86 9.44
CA LEU A 328 17.07 -9.76 10.01
C LEU A 328 16.34 -9.14 11.22
N ASP A 329 17.06 -8.44 12.10
CA ASP A 329 16.47 -7.81 13.28
C ASP A 329 15.58 -6.63 12.87
N ASP A 330 16.02 -5.84 11.90
CA ASP A 330 15.20 -4.77 11.33
C ASP A 330 13.97 -5.34 10.60
N ALA A 331 14.11 -6.41 9.81
CA ALA A 331 12.96 -7.08 9.21
C ALA A 331 11.94 -7.60 10.24
N ARG A 332 12.40 -8.13 11.39
CA ARG A 332 11.51 -8.53 12.52
C ARG A 332 10.76 -7.34 13.10
N ASN A 333 11.44 -6.22 13.33
CA ASN A 333 10.81 -5.01 13.84
C ASN A 333 9.81 -4.40 12.84
N ILE A 334 10.17 -4.38 11.56
CA ILE A 334 9.27 -3.96 10.48
C ILE A 334 8.06 -4.90 10.40
N ALA A 335 8.23 -6.22 10.60
CA ALA A 335 7.12 -7.17 10.62
C ALA A 335 6.15 -6.92 11.80
N ARG A 336 6.66 -6.49 12.96
CA ARG A 336 5.84 -6.08 14.11
C ARG A 336 5.02 -4.83 13.78
N LEU A 337 5.63 -3.82 13.14
CA LEU A 337 4.92 -2.63 12.64
C LEU A 337 3.88 -3.01 11.56
N ALA A 338 4.25 -3.86 10.61
CA ALA A 338 3.34 -4.33 9.56
C ALA A 338 2.11 -5.03 10.17
N THR A 339 2.31 -5.85 11.20
CA THR A 339 1.22 -6.48 11.95
C THR A 339 0.31 -5.46 12.62
N ARG A 340 0.88 -4.38 13.19
CA ARG A 340 0.11 -3.30 13.81
C ARG A 340 -0.73 -2.51 12.81
N LEU A 341 -0.20 -2.28 11.61
CA LEU A 341 -0.80 -1.43 10.56
C LEU A 341 -1.80 -2.17 9.67
N LEU A 342 -1.48 -3.41 9.31
CA LEU A 342 -2.19 -4.14 8.25
C LEU A 342 -3.14 -5.21 8.79
N LYS A 343 -3.04 -5.58 10.07
CA LYS A 343 -3.97 -6.51 10.69
C LYS A 343 -5.33 -5.81 10.85
N PRO A 344 -6.41 -6.37 10.28
CA PRO A 344 -7.72 -5.73 10.22
C PRO A 344 -8.42 -5.54 11.56
#